data_AF-A6VKX6-F1
#
_entry.id   AF-A6VKX6-F1
#
_cell.length_a   1.000
_cell.length_b   1.000
_cell.length_c   1.000
_cell.angle_alpha   90.00
_cell.angle_beta   90.00
_cell.angle_gamma   90.00
#
_symmetry.space_group_name_H-M   'P 1'
#
loop_
_entity.id
_entity.type
_entity.pdbx_description
1 polymer ?
#
loop_
_entity_poly.entity_id
_entity_poly.type
_entity_poly.pdbx_seq_one_letter_code
_entity_poly.pdbx_strand_id
1 'polypeptide(L)'
;MTHATPQELQAETREIIENLLNDGSDPNALYIIEHHIAHYDFDKLEKIAVDAFKAGYEVSDAEELEDDNGKPLYCFDIVAEVELKAEIIDAQQQQLVPLVAKHGGIYDGWGTYFEDPNADEDEYGEDGEFFDDEFADDDEKR
;
A
#
# COMPACT_ATOMS: atom_id res chain seq x y z
N MET A 1 -1.87 -21.12 -4.08
CA MET A 1 -2.73 -19.93 -4.26
C MET A 1 -2.47 -19.42 -5.66
N THR A 2 -3.50 -19.27 -6.48
CA THR A 2 -3.38 -18.54 -7.74
C THR A 2 -3.35 -17.06 -7.38
N HIS A 3 -2.25 -16.38 -7.69
CA HIS A 3 -2.20 -14.93 -7.55
C HIS A 3 -3.26 -14.31 -8.46
N ALA A 4 -3.91 -13.24 -8.00
CA ALA A 4 -4.83 -12.46 -8.82
C ALA A 4 -4.11 -12.03 -10.11
N THR A 5 -4.81 -12.16 -11.23
CA THR A 5 -4.31 -11.69 -12.52
C THR A 5 -4.27 -10.17 -12.54
N PRO A 6 -3.39 -9.55 -13.35
CA PRO A 6 -3.38 -8.10 -13.52
C PRO A 6 -4.76 -7.54 -13.90
N GLN A 7 -5.57 -8.28 -14.67
CA GLN A 7 -6.91 -7.87 -15.04
C GLN A 7 -7.89 -7.88 -13.85
N GLU A 8 -7.77 -8.85 -12.95
CA GLU A 8 -8.59 -8.91 -11.73
C GLU A 8 -8.25 -7.76 -10.79
N LEU A 9 -6.96 -7.50 -10.55
CA LEU A 9 -6.48 -6.39 -9.72
C LEU A 9 -6.92 -5.02 -10.27
N GLN A 10 -6.85 -4.85 -11.59
CA GLN A 10 -7.33 -3.63 -12.25
C GLN A 10 -8.83 -3.43 -12.06
N ALA A 11 -9.62 -4.50 -12.25
CA ALA A 11 -11.07 -4.44 -12.09
C ALA A 11 -11.46 -4.07 -10.65
N GLU A 12 -10.82 -4.73 -9.67
CA GLU A 12 -11.00 -4.44 -8.24
C GLU A 12 -10.66 -2.98 -7.90
N THR A 13 -9.52 -2.48 -8.40
CA THR A 13 -9.12 -1.08 -8.19
C THR A 13 -10.18 -0.09 -8.68
N ARG A 14 -10.81 -0.35 -9.83
CA ARG A 14 -11.85 0.53 -10.37
C ARG A 14 -13.14 0.45 -9.56
N GLU A 15 -13.50 -0.73 -9.08
CA GLU A 15 -14.66 -0.94 -8.22
C GLU A 15 -14.50 -0.22 -6.86
N ILE A 16 -13.33 -0.35 -6.23
CA ILE A 16 -13.04 0.32 -4.94
C ILE A 16 -13.13 1.84 -5.09
N ILE A 17 -12.48 2.40 -6.13
CA ILE A 17 -12.53 3.85 -6.39
C ILE A 17 -13.95 4.31 -6.69
N GLU A 18 -14.70 3.58 -7.54
CA GLU A 18 -16.09 3.92 -7.84
C GLU A 18 -16.96 3.92 -6.59
N ASN A 19 -16.79 2.95 -5.69
CA ASN A 19 -17.53 2.87 -4.44
C ASN A 19 -17.20 4.05 -3.51
N LEU A 20 -15.92 4.37 -3.30
CA LEU A 20 -15.51 5.52 -2.48
C LEU A 20 -16.11 6.83 -3.00
N LEU A 21 -16.03 7.07 -4.30
CA LEU A 21 -16.57 8.30 -4.90
C LEU A 21 -18.10 8.34 -4.88
N ASN A 22 -18.77 7.19 -5.03
CA ASN A 22 -20.23 7.11 -4.91
C ASN A 22 -20.71 7.36 -3.47
N ASP A 23 -19.91 6.97 -2.49
CA ASP A 23 -20.18 7.24 -1.07
C ASP A 23 -19.88 8.70 -0.68
N GLY A 24 -19.27 9.48 -1.59
CA GLY A 24 -19.06 10.92 -1.45
C GLY A 24 -17.66 11.31 -0.95
N SER A 25 -16.69 10.41 -1.05
CA SER A 25 -15.29 10.67 -0.70
C SER A 25 -14.74 11.81 -1.57
N ASP A 26 -13.84 12.65 -1.05
CA ASP A 26 -13.31 13.80 -1.81
C ASP A 26 -12.45 13.33 -3.01
N PRO A 27 -12.87 13.56 -4.26
CA PRO A 27 -12.10 13.15 -5.43
C PRO A 27 -10.79 13.93 -5.63
N ASN A 28 -10.55 15.00 -4.86
CA ASN A 28 -9.36 15.86 -5.01
C ASN A 28 -8.38 15.75 -3.84
N ALA A 29 -8.70 14.94 -2.82
CA ALA A 29 -7.77 14.65 -1.74
C ALA A 29 -6.61 13.76 -2.24
N LEU A 30 -5.51 13.80 -1.48
CA LEU A 30 -4.47 12.80 -1.56
C LEU A 30 -4.85 11.69 -0.57
N TYR A 31 -4.69 10.44 -0.99
CA TYR A 31 -5.10 9.28 -0.21
C TYR A 31 -3.86 8.50 0.19
N ILE A 32 -3.84 8.03 1.44
CA ILE A 32 -2.87 7.04 1.89
C ILE A 32 -3.31 5.69 1.32
N ILE A 33 -2.56 5.20 0.34
CA ILE A 33 -2.77 3.90 -0.30
C ILE A 33 -1.90 2.86 0.40
N GLU A 34 -2.54 1.85 0.97
CA GLU A 34 -1.89 0.77 1.72
C GLU A 34 -1.98 -0.53 0.93
N HIS A 35 -0.83 -1.10 0.55
CA HIS A 35 -0.76 -2.39 -0.13
C HIS A 35 -0.42 -3.50 0.87
N HIS A 36 -1.37 -4.41 1.10
CA HIS A 36 -1.27 -5.43 2.14
C HIS A 36 -0.37 -6.60 1.75
N ILE A 37 0.71 -6.81 2.49
CA ILE A 37 1.70 -7.85 2.24
C ILE A 37 1.74 -8.84 3.39
N ALA A 38 1.78 -10.13 3.06
CA ALA A 38 1.97 -11.19 4.04
C ALA A 38 3.07 -12.18 3.64
N HIS A 39 3.74 -12.77 4.63
CA HIS A 39 4.70 -13.84 4.44
C HIS A 39 4.78 -14.74 5.67
N TYR A 40 4.92 -16.05 5.46
CA TYR A 40 5.14 -17.04 6.53
C TYR A 40 6.57 -17.11 7.10
N ASP A 41 7.43 -16.16 6.72
CA ASP A 41 8.88 -16.17 7.01
C ASP A 41 9.28 -14.70 7.16
N PHE A 42 9.53 -14.29 8.39
CA PHE A 42 9.81 -12.91 8.74
C PHE A 42 11.05 -12.34 8.04
N ASP A 43 12.13 -13.13 7.94
CA ASP A 43 13.38 -12.72 7.26
C ASP A 43 13.15 -12.42 5.76
N LYS A 44 12.11 -13.01 5.16
CA LYS A 44 11.70 -12.73 3.79
C LYS A 44 10.73 -11.56 3.71
N LEU A 45 9.84 -11.40 4.69
CA LEU A 45 9.00 -10.22 4.82
C LEU A 45 9.87 -8.95 4.90
N GLU A 46 10.91 -8.95 5.74
CA GLU A 46 11.83 -7.82 5.88
C GLU A 46 12.54 -7.48 4.56
N LYS A 47 12.88 -8.49 3.73
CA LYS A 47 13.47 -8.23 2.41
C LYS A 47 12.49 -7.57 1.44
N ILE A 48 11.20 -7.87 1.54
CA ILE A 48 10.16 -7.20 0.75
C ILE A 48 10.05 -5.75 1.23
N ALA A 49 9.97 -5.52 2.55
CA ALA A 49 9.90 -4.18 3.13
C ALA A 49 11.10 -3.31 2.70
N VAL A 50 12.32 -3.84 2.78
CA VAL A 50 13.53 -3.13 2.34
C VAL A 50 13.54 -2.85 0.83
N ASP A 51 13.07 -3.78 0.00
CA ASP A 51 13.00 -3.57 -1.45
C ASP A 51 11.90 -2.53 -1.79
N ALA A 52 10.79 -2.49 -1.05
CA ALA A 52 9.72 -1.49 -1.18
C ALA A 52 10.20 -0.09 -0.76
N PHE A 53 10.90 0.02 0.37
CA PHE A 53 11.52 1.27 0.82
C PHE A 53 12.49 1.83 -0.22
N LYS A 54 13.37 0.99 -0.77
CA LYS A 54 14.28 1.39 -1.86
C LYS A 54 13.56 1.79 -3.16
N ALA A 55 12.32 1.35 -3.33
CA ALA A 55 11.49 1.70 -4.47
C ALA A 55 10.73 3.03 -4.27
N GLY A 56 10.90 3.69 -3.11
CA GLY A 56 10.31 4.99 -2.79
C GLY A 56 8.95 4.92 -2.11
N TYR A 57 8.63 3.79 -1.48
CA TYR A 57 7.42 3.63 -0.66
C TYR A 57 7.80 3.65 0.81
N GLU A 58 6.87 4.05 1.67
CA GLU A 58 6.99 3.79 3.09
C GLU A 58 6.48 2.38 3.43
N VAL A 59 6.79 1.91 4.63
CA VAL A 59 6.34 0.60 5.12
C VAL A 59 5.87 0.71 6.56
N SER A 60 4.72 0.08 6.87
CA SER A 60 4.25 0.00 8.26
C SER A 60 5.06 -1.00 9.07
N ASP A 61 4.91 -0.95 10.40
CA ASP A 61 5.50 -1.94 11.30
C ASP A 61 4.94 -3.34 11.01
N ALA A 62 5.81 -4.35 11.11
CA ALA A 62 5.38 -5.73 10.87
C ALA A 62 4.59 -6.30 12.07
N GLU A 63 3.46 -6.93 11.77
CA GLU A 63 2.60 -7.62 12.72
C GLU A 63 2.66 -9.15 12.55
N GLU A 64 2.42 -9.89 13.64
CA GLU A 64 2.27 -11.35 13.61
C GLU A 64 0.80 -11.72 13.88
N LEU A 65 0.19 -12.37 12.89
CA LEU A 65 -1.16 -12.90 12.91
C LEU A 65 -1.13 -14.44 12.88
N GLU A 66 -2.27 -15.06 13.15
CA GLU A 66 -2.47 -16.50 12.95
C GLU A 66 -3.36 -16.72 11.73
N ASP A 67 -2.95 -17.61 10.82
CA ASP A 67 -3.82 -18.05 9.74
C ASP A 67 -4.94 -19.00 10.25
N ASP A 68 -5.85 -19.40 9.38
CA ASP A 68 -6.96 -20.31 9.72
C ASP A 68 -6.52 -21.65 10.35
N ASN A 69 -5.23 -22.03 10.23
CA ASN A 69 -4.66 -23.23 10.82
C ASN A 69 -3.86 -22.97 12.10
N GLY A 70 -3.90 -21.74 12.63
CA GLY A 70 -3.11 -21.32 13.79
C GLY A 70 -1.61 -21.21 13.48
N LYS A 71 -1.22 -21.07 12.21
CA LYS A 71 0.18 -20.90 11.82
C LYS A 71 0.52 -19.41 11.83
N PRO A 72 1.68 -19.01 12.39
CA PRO A 72 2.17 -17.65 12.31
C PRO A 72 2.26 -17.14 10.87
N LEU A 73 1.64 -15.99 10.61
CA LEU A 73 1.67 -15.25 9.37
C LEU A 73 2.10 -13.82 9.70
N TYR A 74 3.16 -13.34 9.08
CA TYR A 74 3.64 -11.99 9.32
C TYR A 74 3.13 -11.07 8.22
N CYS A 75 2.69 -9.87 8.57
CA CYS A 75 2.16 -8.89 7.62
C CYS A 75 2.69 -7.49 7.89
N PHE A 76 2.70 -6.67 6.85
CA PHE A 76 2.91 -5.23 6.89
C PHE A 76 2.30 -4.62 5.63
N ASP A 77 2.21 -3.30 5.58
CA ASP A 77 1.67 -2.56 4.46
C ASP A 77 2.78 -1.74 3.79
N ILE A 78 2.78 -1.76 2.46
CA ILE A 78 3.57 -0.82 1.66
C ILE A 78 2.70 0.40 1.41
N VAL A 79 3.16 1.58 1.81
CA VAL A 79 2.36 2.79 1.91
C VAL A 79 2.84 3.86 0.93
N ALA A 80 1.91 4.54 0.27
CA ALA A 80 2.19 5.71 -0.56
C ALA A 80 0.99 6.68 -0.53
N GLU A 81 1.27 7.97 -0.35
CA GLU A 81 0.26 9.01 -0.48
C GLU A 81 0.16 9.47 -1.94
N VAL A 82 -1.01 9.28 -2.56
CA VAL A 82 -1.25 9.62 -3.97
C VAL A 82 -2.70 10.02 -4.23
N GLU A 83 -2.95 10.69 -5.34
CA GLU A 83 -4.32 10.94 -5.80
C GLU A 83 -5.07 9.62 -6.06
N LEU A 84 -6.38 9.57 -5.77
CA LEU A 84 -7.25 8.40 -5.98
C LEU A 84 -7.54 8.14 -7.47
N LYS A 85 -6.52 7.72 -8.21
CA LYS A 85 -6.56 7.44 -9.66
C LYS A 85 -6.17 6.00 -9.94
N ALA A 86 -7.03 5.30 -10.67
CA ALA A 86 -6.82 3.90 -11.02
C ALA A 86 -5.48 3.67 -11.74
N GLU A 87 -5.04 4.58 -12.60
CA GLU A 87 -3.77 4.45 -13.32
C GLU A 87 -2.54 4.51 -12.41
N ILE A 88 -2.62 5.26 -11.31
CA ILE A 88 -1.53 5.36 -10.33
C ILE A 88 -1.46 4.05 -9.54
N ILE A 89 -2.59 3.60 -8.99
CA ILE A 89 -2.67 2.38 -8.19
C ILE A 89 -2.33 1.13 -9.02
N ASP A 90 -2.79 1.08 -10.28
CA ASP A 90 -2.38 0.04 -11.22
C ASP A 90 -0.86 0.00 -11.44
N ALA A 91 -0.21 1.17 -11.52
CA ALA A 91 1.23 1.26 -11.70
C ALA A 91 1.98 0.80 -10.45
N GLN A 92 1.49 1.15 -9.25
CA GLN A 92 2.00 0.64 -7.98
C GLN A 92 1.88 -0.89 -7.94
N GLN A 93 0.71 -1.46 -8.27
CA GLN A 93 0.53 -2.92 -8.35
C GLN A 93 1.49 -3.58 -9.36
N GLN A 94 1.70 -2.99 -10.54
CA GLN A 94 2.64 -3.50 -11.54
C GLN A 94 4.09 -3.54 -11.05
N GLN A 95 4.46 -2.63 -10.14
CA GLN A 95 5.78 -2.59 -9.51
C GLN A 95 5.88 -3.54 -8.31
N LEU A 96 4.88 -3.50 -7.41
CA LEU A 96 4.91 -4.17 -6.12
C LEU A 96 4.63 -5.66 -6.21
N VAL A 97 3.66 -6.09 -7.02
CA VAL A 97 3.29 -7.53 -7.11
C VAL A 97 4.48 -8.39 -7.54
N PRO A 98 5.26 -8.05 -8.59
CA PRO A 98 6.47 -8.80 -8.94
C PRO A 98 7.57 -8.73 -7.88
N LEU A 99 7.70 -7.60 -7.17
CA LEU A 99 8.67 -7.40 -6.09
C LEU A 99 8.36 -8.31 -4.90
N VAL A 100 7.10 -8.39 -4.49
CA VAL A 100 6.61 -9.30 -3.44
C VAL A 100 6.80 -10.76 -3.86
N ALA A 101 6.39 -11.09 -5.10
CA ALA A 101 6.51 -12.44 -5.64
C ALA A 101 7.96 -12.94 -5.76
N LYS A 102 8.93 -12.04 -6.04
CA LYS A 102 10.37 -12.35 -6.08
C LYS A 102 10.87 -12.97 -4.77
N HIS A 103 10.30 -12.59 -3.63
CA HIS A 103 10.65 -13.13 -2.31
C HIS A 103 9.72 -14.26 -1.84
N GLY A 104 8.67 -14.57 -2.61
CA GLY A 104 7.66 -15.56 -2.25
C GLY A 104 6.58 -15.04 -1.29
N GLY A 105 6.45 -13.71 -1.17
CA GLY A 105 5.37 -13.09 -0.40
C GLY A 105 4.01 -13.20 -1.06
N ILE A 106 3.00 -12.85 -0.29
CA ILE A 106 1.59 -12.81 -0.67
C ILE A 106 1.22 -11.32 -0.73
N TYR A 107 0.66 -10.91 -1.86
CA TYR A 107 0.03 -9.61 -2.02
C TYR A 107 -1.48 -9.83 -1.87
N ASP A 108 -2.11 -9.17 -0.90
CA ASP A 108 -3.50 -9.38 -0.49
C ASP A 108 -4.41 -8.19 -0.82
N GLY A 109 -4.08 -7.45 -1.88
CA GLY A 109 -4.86 -6.30 -2.31
C GLY A 109 -4.32 -4.99 -1.76
N TRP A 110 -5.14 -3.94 -1.88
CA TRP A 110 -4.84 -2.62 -1.36
C TRP A 110 -6.09 -2.02 -0.74
N GLY A 111 -5.88 -1.08 0.17
CA GLY A 111 -6.93 -0.33 0.85
C GLY A 111 -6.59 1.15 0.97
N THR A 112 -7.61 1.92 1.29
CA THR A 112 -7.50 3.32 1.70
C THR A 112 -8.76 3.69 2.49
N TYR A 113 -8.78 4.89 3.05
CA TYR A 113 -9.88 5.41 3.85
C TYR A 113 -10.83 6.28 3.02
N PHE A 114 -11.93 6.67 3.66
CA PHE A 114 -12.88 7.62 3.08
C PHE A 114 -12.47 9.04 3.48
N GLU A 115 -12.33 9.92 2.50
CA GLU A 115 -11.99 11.32 2.73
C GLU A 115 -13.25 12.17 2.82
N ASP A 116 -13.60 12.67 4.01
CA ASP A 116 -14.76 13.56 4.19
C ASP A 116 -14.49 14.95 3.60
N PRO A 117 -15.21 15.37 2.54
CA PRO A 117 -14.99 16.68 1.92
C PRO A 117 -15.31 17.88 2.83
N ASN A 118 -15.89 17.64 4.01
CA ASN A 118 -16.26 18.67 4.99
C ASN A 118 -15.37 18.63 6.24
N ALA A 119 -14.43 17.70 6.34
CA ALA A 119 -13.47 17.72 7.43
C ALA A 119 -12.44 18.83 7.19
N ASP A 120 -12.08 19.54 8.27
CA ASP A 120 -11.05 20.60 8.21
C ASP A 120 -9.62 20.01 8.18
N GLU A 121 -9.50 18.73 8.55
CA GLU A 121 -8.29 17.89 8.58
C GLU A 121 -8.66 16.53 7.97
N ASP A 122 -7.76 15.92 7.21
CA ASP A 122 -7.86 14.52 6.79
C ASP A 122 -7.96 13.59 8.03
N GLU A 123 -8.53 12.39 7.88
CA GLU A 123 -8.77 11.47 9.02
C GLU A 123 -7.46 11.04 9.73
N TYR A 124 -6.35 11.22 9.02
CA TYR A 124 -4.96 10.97 9.40
C TYR A 124 -4.25 12.26 9.89
N GLY A 125 -4.85 13.44 9.70
CA GLY A 125 -4.24 14.71 10.08
C GLY A 125 -2.87 14.91 9.42
N GLU A 126 -2.00 15.67 10.09
CA GLU A 126 -0.59 15.83 9.68
C GLU A 126 0.24 14.53 9.83
N ASP A 127 -0.38 13.36 10.07
CA ASP A 127 0.32 12.06 10.23
C ASP A 127 0.89 11.46 8.92
N GLY A 128 0.96 12.32 7.90
CA GLY A 128 2.12 12.43 7.02
C GLY A 128 3.49 12.41 7.74
N GLU A 129 3.60 12.09 9.03
CA GLU A 129 4.76 11.48 9.68
C GLU A 129 5.36 10.31 8.86
N PHE A 130 4.60 9.66 7.97
CA PHE A 130 5.18 8.78 6.94
C PHE A 130 5.99 9.55 5.88
N PHE A 131 5.47 10.68 5.44
CA PHE A 131 6.02 11.55 4.40
C PHE A 131 6.56 12.85 5.00
N ASP A 132 7.35 12.75 6.07
CA ASP A 132 8.11 13.89 6.54
C ASP A 132 9.04 14.33 5.39
N ASP A 133 8.80 15.52 4.83
CA ASP A 133 9.47 16.13 3.66
C ASP A 133 11.01 16.22 3.80
N GLU A 134 11.59 15.74 4.90
CA GLU A 134 13.03 15.75 5.16
C GLU A 134 13.83 14.76 4.30
N PHE A 135 13.18 13.84 3.58
CA PHE A 135 13.86 12.90 2.66
C PHE A 135 14.05 13.42 1.23
N ALA A 136 13.60 14.64 0.91
CA ALA A 136 13.81 15.24 -0.42
C ALA A 136 15.25 15.75 -0.66
N ASP A 137 16.13 15.75 0.35
CA ASP A 137 17.50 16.29 0.23
C ASP A 137 18.56 15.28 0.71
N ASP A 138 18.85 14.25 -0.09
CA ASP A 138 20.23 13.73 -0.14
C ASP A 138 20.74 13.72 -1.60
N ASP A 139 20.81 14.95 -2.09
CA ASP A 139 21.38 15.38 -3.36
C ASP A 139 22.88 15.03 -3.42
N GLU A 140 23.22 14.19 -4.40
CA GLU A 140 24.48 14.14 -5.14
C GLU A 140 25.76 14.62 -4.41
N LYS A 141 26.35 13.81 -3.51
CA LYS A 141 27.77 13.95 -3.14
C LYS A 141 28.51 12.61 -2.94
N ARG A 142 29.07 12.13 -4.05
CA ARG A 142 30.49 11.74 -4.25
C ARG A 142 30.77 10.34 -4.79
#